data_AF-A0A2S9GE25-F1
#
_entry.id   AF-A0A2S9GE25-F1
#
_cell.length_a   1.000
_cell.length_b   1.000
_cell.length_c   1.000
_cell.angle_alpha   90.00
_cell.angle_beta   90.00
_cell.angle_gamma   90.00
#
_symmetry.space_group_name_H-M   'P 1'
#
loop_
_entity.id
_entity.type
_entity.pdbx_description
1 polymer ?
#
loop_
_entity_poly.entity_id
_entity_poly.type
_entity_poly.pdbx_seq_one_letter_code
_entity_poly.pdbx_strand_id
1 'polypeptide(L)'
;MRDGLGLRLELRLHDAHDSNVRVAGALRRAAEGVPADQPGRGRTMAAEHFLFARPALESISVLNARYPGQSAPPIRLLPTDLAPT
;
A
#
# COMPACT_ATOMS: atom_id res chain seq x y z
N MET A 1 -5.80 -15.65 -2.42
CA MET A 1 -5.44 -14.29 -2.87
C MET A 1 -4.14 -13.77 -2.26
N ARG A 2 -3.84 -14.06 -0.97
CA ARG A 2 -2.60 -13.66 -0.28
C ARG A 2 -1.35 -13.95 -1.12
N ASP A 3 -1.21 -15.17 -1.63
CA ASP A 3 0.01 -15.63 -2.33
C ASP A 3 0.19 -15.05 -3.74
N GLY A 4 -0.82 -14.35 -4.27
CA GLY A 4 -0.72 -13.67 -5.57
C GLY A 4 -0.11 -12.26 -5.50
N LEU A 5 0.23 -11.76 -4.30
CA LEU A 5 0.81 -10.42 -4.12
C LEU A 5 2.33 -10.45 -4.31
N GLY A 6 2.81 -9.99 -5.47
CA GLY A 6 4.24 -9.99 -5.83
C GLY A 6 5.11 -9.01 -5.04
N LEU A 7 4.56 -7.88 -4.59
CA LEU A 7 5.20 -6.94 -3.66
C LEU A 7 4.37 -6.86 -2.38
N ARG A 8 5.05 -6.99 -1.23
CA ARG A 8 4.44 -6.89 0.10
C ARG A 8 5.25 -5.93 0.97
N LEU A 9 4.54 -4.97 1.54
CA LEU A 9 5.07 -4.00 2.49
C LEU A 9 4.21 -4.11 3.75
N GLU A 10 4.82 -4.48 4.87
CA GLU A 10 4.12 -4.70 6.13
C GLU A 10 4.32 -3.51 7.05
N LEU A 11 3.25 -2.81 7.43
CA LEU A 11 3.29 -1.74 8.42
C LEU A 11 3.33 -2.32 9.85
N ARG A 12 3.40 -1.47 10.87
CA ARG A 12 3.22 -1.91 12.26
C ARG A 12 1.89 -2.68 12.40
N LEU A 13 2.00 -3.96 12.76
CA LEU A 13 0.86 -4.80 13.11
C LEU A 13 0.47 -4.59 14.57
N HIS A 14 -0.76 -4.96 14.96
CA HIS A 14 -1.13 -5.00 16.38
C HIS A 14 -0.42 -6.16 17.08
N ASP A 15 -0.55 -7.37 16.55
CA ASP A 15 0.19 -8.57 16.96
C ASP A 15 1.32 -8.89 15.96
N ALA A 16 2.54 -9.08 16.45
CA ALA A 16 3.69 -9.42 15.62
C ALA A 16 3.66 -10.87 15.09
N HIS A 17 2.85 -11.75 15.67
CA HIS A 17 2.69 -13.14 15.21
C HIS A 17 2.04 -13.24 13.84
N ASP A 18 1.17 -12.29 13.52
CA ASP A 18 0.48 -12.18 12.24
C ASP A 18 1.39 -11.76 11.08
N SER A 19 2.64 -11.36 11.40
CA SER A 19 3.62 -10.94 10.39
C SER A 19 3.81 -12.00 9.32
N ASN A 20 3.93 -11.57 8.07
CA ASN A 20 4.33 -12.42 6.95
C ASN A 20 5.85 -12.56 6.86
N VAL A 21 6.59 -11.66 7.52
CA VAL A 21 8.04 -11.62 7.46
C VAL A 21 8.61 -12.66 8.43
N ARG A 22 9.46 -13.55 7.92
CA ARG A 22 10.11 -14.60 8.68
C ARG A 22 11.60 -14.56 8.38
N VAL A 23 12.41 -14.44 9.43
CA VAL A 23 13.87 -14.51 9.33
C VAL A 23 14.30 -15.84 9.94
N ALA A 24 14.89 -16.71 9.13
CA ALA A 24 15.36 -18.01 9.61
C ALA A 24 16.41 -17.82 10.71
N GLY A 25 16.27 -18.54 11.82
CA GLY A 25 17.19 -18.44 12.97
C GLY A 25 16.99 -17.22 13.88
N ALA A 26 16.04 -16.33 13.58
CA ALA A 26 15.74 -15.21 14.47
C ALA A 26 14.95 -15.66 15.71
N LEU A 27 15.40 -15.22 16.89
CA LEU A 27 14.75 -15.51 18.18
C LEU A 27 13.41 -14.76 18.33
N ARG A 28 13.29 -13.59 17.70
CA ARG A 28 12.13 -12.69 17.76
C ARG A 28 11.51 -12.49 16.39
N ARG A 29 10.23 -12.11 16.35
CA ARG A 29 9.59 -11.72 15.09
C ARG A 29 10.17 -10.40 14.61
N ALA A 30 10.46 -10.33 13.31
CA ALA A 30 10.93 -9.11 12.67
C ALA A 30 9.99 -7.92 12.88
N ALA A 31 8.68 -8.16 13.04
CA ALA A 31 7.67 -7.13 13.27
C ALA A 31 7.66 -6.55 14.70
N GLU A 32 8.27 -7.23 15.69
CA GLU A 32 8.37 -6.70 17.06
C GLU A 32 9.21 -5.42 17.15
N GLY A 33 10.16 -5.25 16.22
CA GLY A 33 11.05 -4.07 16.17
C GLY A 33 10.45 -2.84 15.51
N VAL A 34 9.21 -2.88 15.03
CA VAL A 34 8.57 -1.75 14.34
C VAL A 34 8.03 -0.76 15.37
N PRO A 35 8.39 0.54 15.32
CA PRO A 35 7.87 1.55 16.25
C PRO A 35 6.33 1.68 16.17
N ALA A 36 5.67 1.77 17.32
CA ALA A 36 4.21 1.84 17.41
C ALA A 36 3.64 3.26 17.18
N ASP A 37 4.44 4.28 17.45
CA ASP A 37 4.10 5.69 17.46
C ASP A 37 4.54 6.44 16.20
N GLN A 38 5.03 5.72 15.19
CA GLN A 38 5.52 6.30 13.94
C GLN A 38 4.75 5.77 12.72
N PRO A 39 3.61 6.39 12.36
CA PRO A 39 2.83 6.01 11.19
C PRO A 39 3.68 5.97 9.91
N GLY A 40 3.43 4.97 9.07
CA GLY A 40 4.18 4.73 7.84
C GLY A 40 5.47 3.93 8.02
N ARG A 41 5.88 3.58 9.25
CA ARG A 41 6.96 2.61 9.50
C ARG A 41 6.51 1.18 9.25
N GLY A 42 7.44 0.37 8.73
CA GLY A 42 7.17 -1.02 8.41
C GLY A 42 8.41 -1.85 8.11
N ARG A 43 8.19 -3.09 7.67
CA ARG A 43 9.18 -4.07 7.22
C ARG A 43 8.96 -4.46 5.76
N THR A 44 10.05 -4.56 5.01
CA THR A 44 10.04 -5.25 3.70
C THR A 44 9.99 -6.76 3.91
N MET A 45 9.75 -7.53 2.85
CA MET A 45 9.84 -9.00 2.91
C MET A 45 11.27 -9.50 3.18
N ALA A 46 12.28 -8.69 2.90
CA ALA A 46 13.68 -8.94 3.27
C ALA A 46 13.99 -8.53 4.73
N ALA A 47 12.97 -8.13 5.49
CA ALA A 47 13.11 -7.70 6.88
C ALA A 47 13.99 -6.43 7.03
N GLU A 48 13.82 -5.45 6.15
CA GLU A 48 14.42 -4.12 6.27
C GLU A 48 13.41 -3.13 6.83
N HIS A 49 13.85 -2.17 7.63
CA HIS A 49 12.98 -1.07 8.05
C HIS A 49 12.81 -0.04 6.94
N PHE A 50 11.58 0.39 6.69
CA PHE A 50 11.28 1.51 5.80
C PHE A 50 10.36 2.54 6.48
N LEU A 51 10.25 3.73 5.89
CA LEU A 51 9.21 4.72 6.18
C LEU A 51 8.61 5.18 4.86
N PHE A 52 7.29 5.18 4.75
CA PHE A 52 6.63 5.75 3.58
C PHE A 52 6.91 7.25 3.47
N ALA A 53 7.29 7.68 2.28
CA ALA A 53 7.34 9.10 1.95
C ALA A 53 5.92 9.69 1.95
N ARG A 54 5.80 10.95 2.36
CA ARG A 54 4.54 11.70 2.19
C ARG A 54 4.37 12.00 0.69
N PRO A 55 3.17 11.81 0.11
CA PRO A 55 2.94 12.16 -1.28
C PRO A 55 2.99 13.68 -1.46
N ALA A 56 3.62 14.14 -2.55
CA ALA A 56 3.66 15.54 -2.96
C ALA A 56 2.36 15.89 -3.73
N LEU A 57 1.27 16.12 -3.00
CA LEU A 57 -0.06 16.35 -3.60
C LEU A 57 -0.13 17.60 -4.48
N GLU A 58 0.73 18.58 -4.20
CA GLU A 58 0.92 19.77 -5.02
C GLU A 58 1.36 19.47 -6.46
N SER A 59 1.96 18.29 -6.69
CA SER A 59 2.39 17.87 -8.03
C SER A 59 1.23 17.46 -8.95
N ILE A 60 0.04 17.22 -8.41
CA ILE A 60 -1.10 16.68 -9.17
C ILE A 60 -1.49 17.61 -10.31
N SER A 61 -1.61 18.91 -10.05
CA SER A 61 -1.98 19.90 -11.08
C SER A 61 -0.93 19.99 -12.20
N VAL A 62 0.35 19.93 -11.83
CA VAL A 62 1.49 19.93 -12.77
C VAL A 62 1.48 18.69 -13.66
N LEU A 63 1.21 17.51 -13.08
CA LEU A 63 1.10 16.27 -13.84
C LEU A 63 -0.09 16.29 -14.81
N ASN A 64 -1.26 16.76 -14.35
CA ASN A 64 -2.45 16.86 -15.21
C ASN A 64 -2.25 17.85 -16.37
N ALA A 65 -1.61 19.00 -16.10
CA ALA A 65 -1.28 19.98 -17.13
C ALA A 65 -0.28 19.45 -18.17
N ARG A 66 0.61 18.53 -17.76
CA ARG A 66 1.58 17.87 -18.65
C ARG A 66 0.92 16.87 -19.61
N TYR A 67 -0.16 16.20 -19.20
CA TYR A 67 -0.86 15.17 -19.98
C TYR A 67 -2.34 15.52 -20.22
N PRO A 68 -2.63 16.62 -20.92
CA PRO A 68 -4.01 17.06 -21.13
C PRO A 68 -4.77 16.03 -21.98
N GLY A 69 -6.02 15.77 -21.61
CA GLY A 69 -6.90 14.83 -22.32
C GLY A 69 -6.57 13.34 -22.11
N GLN A 70 -5.54 13.01 -21.32
CA GLN A 70 -5.23 11.63 -20.94
C GLN A 70 -5.82 11.33 -19.56
N SER A 71 -6.73 10.36 -19.50
CA SER A 71 -7.27 9.84 -18.25
C SER A 71 -7.42 8.32 -18.33
N ALA A 72 -7.46 7.67 -17.16
CA ALA A 72 -7.85 6.26 -17.11
C ALA A 72 -9.29 6.08 -17.62
N PRO A 73 -9.61 4.96 -18.31
CA PRO A 73 -10.98 4.64 -18.66
C PRO A 73 -11.87 4.58 -17.41
N PRO A 74 -13.07 5.20 -17.41
CA PRO A 74 -13.96 5.17 -16.25
C PRO A 74 -14.54 3.77 -16.03
N ILE A 75 -14.86 3.46 -14.77
CA ILE A 75 -15.63 2.26 -14.44
C ILE A 75 -17.07 2.45 -14.95
N ARG A 76 -17.55 1.51 -15.78
CA ARG A 76 -18.94 1.51 -16.23
C ARG A 76 -19.86 1.17 -15.05
N LEU A 77 -20.83 2.04 -14.80
CA LEU A 77 -21.83 1.86 -13.75
C LEU A 77 -23.16 1.46 -14.37
N LEU A 78 -24.04 0.88 -13.56
CA LEU A 78 -25.44 0.72 -13.93
C LEU A 78 -26.07 2.12 -14.08
N PRO A 79 -26.81 2.41 -15.16
CA PRO A 79 -27.51 3.67 -15.30
C PRO A 79 -28.51 3.88 -14.15
N THR A 80 -28.60 5.10 -13.65
CA THR A 80 -29.56 5.47 -12.59
C THR A 80 -31.01 5.44 -13.08
N ASP A 81 -31.20 5.58 -14.38
CA ASP A 81 -32.47 5.45 -15.07
C ASP A 81 -32.23 4.66 -16.36
N LEU A 82 -33.10 3.69 -16.63
CA LEU A 82 -33.03 2.84 -17.80
C LEU A 82 -34.39 2.87 -18.48
N ALA A 83 -34.48 3.64 -19.56
CA ALA A 83 -35.71 3.73 -20.33
C ALA A 83 -36.13 2.32 -20.83
N PRO A 84 -37.41 1.96 -20.75
CA PRO A 84 -37.90 0.68 -21.24
C PRO A 84 -37.68 0.59 -22.76
N THR A 85 -37.14 -0.54 -23.21
CA THR A 85 -36.99 -0.91 -24.62
C THR A 85 -38.19 -1.67 -25.15
#